data_AF-A0A383A896-F1
#
_entry.id   AF-A0A383A896-F1
#
_cell.length_a   1.000
_cell.length_b   1.000
_cell.length_c   1.000
_cell.angle_alpha   90.00
_cell.angle_beta   90.00
_cell.angle_gamma   90.00
#
_symmetry.space_group_name_H-M   'P 1'
#
loop_
_entity.id
_entity.type
_entity.pdbx_description
1 polymer ?
#
loop_
_entity_poly.entity_id
_entity_poly.type
_entity_poly.pdbx_seq_one_letter_code
_entity_poly.pdbx_strand_id
1 'polypeptide(L)' 'MLEKVKQENPEFRELYEKHSSLKLKVDEFNKMKLITPDQEMEKKKHQKQKLSLKDRMEKILSQYQETIH' A
#
# COMPACT_ATOMS: atom_id res chain seq x y z
N MET A 1 12.45 7.78 10.05
CA MET A 1 11.33 8.71 9.74
C MET A 1 10.02 7.99 9.56
N LEU A 2 9.93 6.99 8.67
CA LEU A 2 8.69 6.24 8.41
C LEU A 2 8.08 5.56 9.65
N GLU A 3 8.91 5.04 10.55
CA GLU A 3 8.46 4.45 11.83
C GLU A 3 7.88 5.48 12.80
N LYS A 4 8.44 6.71 12.85
CA LYS A 4 7.87 7.81 13.65
C LYS A 4 6.51 8.25 13.11
N VAL A 5 6.41 8.42 11.79
CA VAL A 5 5.14 8.75 11.12
C VAL A 5 4.11 7.65 11.35
N LYS A 6 4.48 6.37 11.34
CA LYS A 6 3.56 5.29 11.71
C LYS A 6 3.07 5.36 13.16
N GLN A 7 3.93 5.76 14.09
CA GLN A 7 3.56 5.86 15.50
C GLN A 7 2.69 7.08 15.78
N GLU A 8 3.02 8.22 15.18
CA GLU A 8 2.32 9.49 15.41
C GLU A 8 1.08 9.64 14.52
N ASN A 9 1.06 8.99 13.36
CA ASN A 9 -0.02 9.11 12.38
C ASN A 9 -0.76 7.76 12.21
N PRO A 10 -1.91 7.57 12.91
CA PRO A 10 -2.69 6.35 12.79
C PRO A 10 -3.20 6.12 11.36
N GLU A 11 -3.44 7.19 10.60
CA GLU A 11 -3.82 7.10 9.19
C GLU A 11 -2.72 6.45 8.35
N PHE A 12 -1.45 6.82 8.55
CA PHE A 12 -0.33 6.21 7.85
C PHE A 12 -0.18 4.72 8.20
N ARG A 13 -0.38 4.37 9.48
CA ARG A 13 -0.37 2.98 9.93
C ARG A 13 -1.44 2.15 9.20
N GLU A 14 -2.68 2.62 9.16
CA GLU A 14 -3.76 1.95 8.44
C GLU A 14 -3.47 1.79 6.94
N LEU A 15 -2.95 2.85 6.30
CA LEU A 15 -2.57 2.81 4.89
C LEU A 15 -1.48 1.76 4.64
N TYR A 16 -0.50 1.67 5.54
CA TYR A 16 0.58 0.69 5.45
C TYR A 16 0.08 -0.74 5.64
N GLU A 17 -0.81 -0.98 6.59
CA GLU A 17 -1.43 -2.29 6.81
C GLU A 17 -2.25 -2.71 5.57
N LYS A 18 -3.09 -1.81 5.04
CA LYS A 18 -3.82 -2.03 3.79
C LYS A 18 -2.88 -2.31 2.63
N HIS A 19 -1.79 -1.56 2.49
CA HIS A 19 -0.81 -1.75 1.41
C HIS A 19 -0.09 -3.10 1.52
N SER A 20 0.29 -3.51 2.73
CA SER A 20 0.94 -4.80 2.97
C SER A 20 -0.01 -5.96 2.68
N SER A 21 -1.28 -5.84 3.08
CA SER A 21 -2.31 -6.83 2.79
C SER A 21 -2.57 -6.95 1.27
N LEU A 22 -2.69 -5.83 0.55
CA LEU A 22 -2.81 -5.84 -0.91
C LEU A 22 -1.56 -6.43 -1.58
N LYS A 23 -0.36 -6.15 -1.05
CA LYS A 23 0.89 -6.70 -1.58
C LYS A 23 0.96 -8.22 -1.42
N LEU A 24 0.55 -8.74 -0.27
CA LEU A 24 0.46 -10.18 -0.02
C LEU A 24 -0.50 -10.84 -1.00
N LYS A 25 -1.73 -10.31 -1.13
CA LYS A 25 -2.69 -10.81 -2.11
C LYS A 25 -2.09 -10.85 -3.52
N VAL A 26 -1.52 -9.74 -4.00
CA VAL A 26 -0.87 -9.67 -5.32
C VAL A 26 0.27 -10.68 -5.46
N ASP A 27 1.03 -10.94 -4.41
CA ASP A 27 2.11 -11.93 -4.40
C ASP A 27 1.56 -13.36 -4.52
N GLU A 28 0.48 -13.67 -3.79
CA GLU A 28 -0.23 -14.95 -3.89
C GLU A 28 -0.77 -15.19 -5.31
N PHE A 29 -1.40 -14.17 -5.91
CA PHE A 29 -1.82 -14.22 -7.32
C PHE A 29 -0.64 -14.37 -8.29
N ASN A 30 0.54 -13.80 -8.00
CA ASN A 30 1.74 -13.99 -8.84
C ASN A 30 2.35 -15.37 -8.68
N LYS A 31 2.30 -15.95 -7.48
CA LYS A 31 2.78 -17.31 -7.20
C LYS A 31 1.90 -18.37 -7.86
N MET A 32 0.60 -18.08 -8.02
CA MET A 32 -0.28 -18.91 -8.82
C MET A 32 0.15 -18.87 -10.29
N LYS A 33 0.72 -19.99 -10.76
CA LYS A 33 1.21 -20.17 -12.13
C LYS A 33 0.09 -20.09 -13.18
N LEU A 34 -1.16 -20.28 -12.74
CA LEU A 34 -2.38 -20.20 -13.53
C LEU A 34 -3.42 -19.41 -12.73
N ILE A 35 -3.58 -18.14 -13.08
CA ILE A 35 -4.65 -17.29 -12.55
C ILE A 35 -5.74 -17.14 -13.59
N THR A 36 -6.99 -17.33 -13.16
CA THR A 36 -8.19 -17.16 -13.99
C THR A 36 -8.32 -15.70 -14.44
N PRO A 37 -8.96 -15.38 -15.57
CA PRO A 37 -9.22 -14.00 -16.00
C PRO A 37 -9.84 -13.10 -14.90
N ASP A 38 -10.69 -13.68 -14.04
CA ASP A 38 -11.25 -12.99 -12.87
C ASP A 38 -10.15 -12.58 -11.86
N GLN A 39 -9.24 -13.51 -11.56
CA GLN A 39 -8.09 -13.32 -10.67
C GLN A 39 -7.06 -12.33 -11.25
N GLU A 40 -6.85 -12.30 -12.57
CA GLU A 40 -6.06 -11.24 -13.23
C GLU A 40 -6.68 -9.86 -13.02
N MET A 41 -8.00 -9.75 -13.15
CA MET A 41 -8.73 -8.52 -12.94
C MET A 41 -8.60 -8.06 -11.48
N GLU A 42 -8.73 -8.99 -10.53
CA GLU A 42 -8.49 -8.74 -9.12
C GLU A 42 -7.04 -8.29 -8.88
N LYS A 43 -6.04 -9.02 -9.35
CA LYS A 43 -4.61 -8.67 -9.21
C LYS A 43 -4.33 -7.26 -9.71
N LYS A 44 -4.89 -6.88 -10.86
CA LYS A 44 -4.75 -5.54 -11.45
C LYS A 44 -5.43 -4.46 -10.61
N LYS A 45 -6.59 -4.76 -10.02
CA LYS A 45 -7.29 -3.89 -9.06
C LYS A 45 -6.46 -3.70 -7.78
N HIS A 46 -5.94 -4.79 -7.21
CA HIS A 46 -5.08 -4.74 -6.03
C HIS A 46 -3.79 -3.96 -6.30
N GLN A 47 -3.17 -4.10 -7.49
CA GLN A 47 -2.01 -3.29 -7.90
C GLN A 47 -2.33 -1.80 -7.96
N LYS A 48 -3.45 -1.42 -8.58
CA LYS A 48 -3.89 -0.01 -8.61
C LYS A 48 -4.11 0.54 -7.20
N GLN A 49 -4.82 -0.20 -6.36
CA GLN A 49 -5.05 0.22 -4.97
C GLN A 49 -3.74 0.35 -4.20
N LYS A 50 -2.79 -0.57 -4.40
CA LYS A 50 -1.46 -0.50 -3.80
C LYS A 50 -0.72 0.77 -4.22
N LEU A 51 -0.80 1.15 -5.50
CA LEU A 51 -0.23 2.40 -6.02
C LEU A 51 -0.85 3.63 -5.34
N SER A 52 -2.19 3.68 -5.24
CA SER A 52 -2.88 4.79 -4.56
C SER A 52 -2.54 4.87 -3.07
N LEU A 53 -2.36 3.73 -2.39
CA LEU A 53 -1.93 3.71 -0.99
C LEU A 53 -0.48 4.20 -0.83
N LYS A 54 0.41 3.81 -1.75
CA LYS A 54 1.79 4.32 -1.77
C LYS A 54 1.80 5.84 -1.97
N ASP A 55 1.03 6.35 -2.93
CA ASP A 55 0.91 7.79 -3.21
C ASP A 55 0.42 8.58 -1.98
N ARG A 56 -0.62 8.07 -1.31
CA ARG A 56 -1.09 8.63 -0.03
C ARG A 56 -0.03 8.60 1.06
N MET A 57 0.69 7.49 1.19
CA MET A 57 1.78 7.39 2.16
C MET A 57 2.91 8.39 1.86
N GLU A 58 3.31 8.56 0.61
CA GLU A 58 4.31 9.57 0.23
C GLU A 58 3.81 10.99 0.50
N LYS A 59 2.54 11.30 0.25
CA LYS A 59 1.95 12.58 0.64
C LYS A 59 2.06 12.85 2.13
N ILE A 60 1.69 11.88 2.97
CA ILE A 60 1.78 12.03 4.42
C ILE A 60 3.24 12.20 4.85
N LEU A 61 4.17 11.42 4.27
CA LEU A 61 5.60 11.57 4.56
C LEU A 61 6.13 12.94 4.17
N SER A 62 5.75 13.44 2.99
CA SER A 62 6.16 14.76 2.50
C SER A 62 5.61 15.86 3.40
N GLN A 63 4.32 15.82 3.74
CA GLN A 63 3.69 16.78 4.67
C GLN A 63 4.35 16.76 6.05
N TYR A 64 4.67 15.56 6.54
CA TYR A 64 5.28 15.39 7.85
C TYR A 64 6.75 15.86 7.86
N GLN A 65 7.45 15.68 6.74
CA GLN A 65 8.80 16.21 6.55
C GLN A 65 8.81 17.75 6.47
N GLU A 66 7.80 18.36 5.83
CA GLU A 66 7.60 19.82 5.84
C GLU A 66 7.22 20.35 7.22
N THR A 67 6.43 19.60 8.01
CA THR A 67 6.00 20.05 9.35
C THR A 67 7.12 20.02 10.38
N ILE A 68 8.14 19.18 10.17
CA ILE A 68 9.29 19.05 11.08
C ILE A 68 10.44 20.02 10.73
N HIS A 69 10.39 20.68 9.57
CA HIS A 69 11.39 21.66 9.13
C HIS A 69 10.95 23.10 9.45
#